data_AF-A0A954X4D7-F1
#
_entry.id   AF-A0A954X4D7-F1
#
_cell.length_a   1.000
_cell.length_b   1.000
_cell.length_c   1.000
_cell.angle_alpha   90.00
_cell.angle_beta   90.00
_cell.angle_gamma   90.00
#
_symmetry.space_group_name_H-M   'P 1'
#
loop_
_entity.id
_entity.type
_entity.pdbx_description
1 polymer ?
#
loop_
_entity_poly.entity_id
_entity_poly.type
_entity_poly.pdbx_seq_one_letter_code
_entity_poly.pdbx_strand_id
1 'polypeptide(L)'
;MAHRIEGKVVSISDEGNLVTDIPNEQLMNAPAGEAVTVRCDEHVTHGIFGPDHSEPDFTLIALRGAAGTLELCIVGDSAKIMLGVRVGEKVTVDW
;
A
#
# COMPACT_ATOMS: atom_id res chain seq x y z
N MET A 1 5.82 21.69 -1.41
CA MET A 1 4.61 21.38 -2.20
C MET A 1 4.25 19.96 -1.84
N ALA A 2 3.05 19.72 -1.32
CA ALA A 2 2.61 18.36 -1.00
C ALA A 2 2.14 17.68 -2.30
N HIS A 3 2.76 16.57 -2.65
CA HIS A 3 2.35 15.70 -3.74
C HIS A 3 1.34 14.69 -3.19
N ARG A 4 0.23 14.53 -3.89
CA ARG A 4 -0.84 13.61 -3.51
C ARG A 4 -1.27 12.78 -4.71
N ILE A 5 -1.32 11.48 -4.52
CA ILE A 5 -1.90 10.51 -5.46
C ILE A 5 -3.16 9.94 -4.83
N GLU A 6 -4.20 9.79 -5.64
CA GLU A 6 -5.42 9.11 -5.25
C GLU A 6 -5.68 7.94 -6.19
N GLY A 7 -6.10 6.83 -5.61
CA GLY A 7 -6.53 5.64 -6.32
C GLY A 7 -7.52 4.85 -5.47
N LYS A 8 -7.66 3.57 -5.78
CA LYS A 8 -8.53 2.65 -5.06
C LYS A 8 -8.02 1.22 -5.13
N VAL A 9 -8.50 0.39 -4.22
CA VAL A 9 -8.33 -1.07 -4.29
C VAL A 9 -9.14 -1.60 -5.48
N VAL A 10 -8.49 -2.33 -6.39
CA VAL A 10 -9.15 -2.93 -7.58
C VAL A 10 -9.29 -4.44 -7.47
N SER A 11 -8.45 -5.10 -6.69
CA SER A 11 -8.50 -6.54 -6.47
C SER A 11 -7.78 -6.91 -5.17
N ILE A 12 -7.87 -8.19 -4.82
CA ILE A 12 -7.13 -8.79 -3.70
C ILE A 12 -6.26 -9.89 -4.29
N SER A 13 -4.99 -9.96 -3.91
CA SER A 13 -4.10 -11.04 -4.34
C SER A 13 -4.43 -12.36 -3.64
N ASP A 14 -3.84 -13.47 -4.09
CA ASP A 14 -4.03 -14.78 -3.48
C ASP A 14 -3.46 -14.85 -2.05
N GLU A 15 -2.42 -14.05 -1.77
CA GLU A 15 -1.81 -13.86 -0.45
C GLU A 15 -2.68 -12.97 0.46
N GLY A 16 -3.70 -12.30 -0.10
CA GLY A 16 -4.59 -11.42 0.65
C GLY A 16 -4.17 -9.97 0.70
N ASN A 17 -3.23 -9.54 -0.15
CA ASN A 17 -2.83 -8.14 -0.30
C ASN A 17 -3.92 -7.34 -1.02
N LEU A 18 -4.06 -6.07 -0.68
CA LEU A 18 -4.95 -5.15 -1.38
C LEU A 18 -4.21 -4.57 -2.59
N VAL A 19 -4.60 -4.95 -3.80
CA VAL A 19 -4.00 -4.45 -5.03
C VAL A 19 -4.72 -3.18 -5.46
N THR A 20 -3.97 -2.10 -5.69
CA THR A 20 -4.54 -0.80 -6.08
C THR A 20 -4.37 -0.50 -7.57
N ASP A 21 -5.06 0.54 -8.06
CA ASP A 21 -4.86 1.10 -9.40
C ASP A 21 -3.75 2.16 -9.47
N ILE A 22 -2.95 2.35 -8.41
CA ILE A 22 -1.84 3.29 -8.36
C ILE A 22 -0.60 2.62 -8.96
N PRO A 23 -0.11 3.02 -10.15
CA PRO A 23 1.06 2.40 -10.76
C PRO A 23 2.34 2.75 -9.99
N ASN A 24 3.27 1.81 -9.89
CA ASN A 24 4.59 2.03 -9.28
C ASN A 24 5.35 3.20 -9.94
N GLU A 25 5.10 3.45 -11.23
CA GLU A 25 5.66 4.57 -11.97
C GLU A 25 5.30 5.94 -11.36
N GLN A 26 4.09 6.10 -10.82
CA GLN A 26 3.68 7.34 -10.16
C GLN A 26 4.39 7.55 -8.80
N LEU A 27 4.97 6.48 -8.25
CA LEU A 27 5.65 6.47 -6.96
C LEU A 27 7.17 6.56 -7.08
N MET A 28 7.73 6.64 -8.29
CA MET A 28 9.18 6.69 -8.52
C MET A 28 9.84 7.92 -7.88
N ASN A 29 9.11 9.04 -7.80
CA ASN A 29 9.59 10.29 -7.22
C ASN A 29 9.25 10.43 -5.72
N ALA A 30 8.59 9.44 -5.12
CA ALA A 30 8.30 9.46 -3.70
C ALA A 30 9.61 9.35 -2.89
N PRO A 31 9.78 10.15 -1.82
CA PRO A 31 10.94 10.04 -0.95
C PRO A 31 10.99 8.64 -0.31
N ALA A 32 12.19 8.21 0.04
CA ALA A 32 12.36 6.97 0.79
C ALA A 32 11.99 7.16 2.27
N GLY A 33 11.64 6.05 2.93
CA GLY A 33 11.36 6.02 4.36
C GLY A 33 10.01 6.66 4.73
N GLU A 34 9.89 7.08 5.98
CA GLU A 34 8.61 7.45 6.62
C GLU A 34 8.00 8.78 6.15
N ALA A 35 8.66 9.51 5.24
CA ALA A 35 8.16 10.77 4.68
C ALA A 35 6.91 10.59 3.81
N VAL A 36 6.65 9.37 3.34
CA VAL A 36 5.44 9.02 2.59
C VAL A 36 4.37 8.51 3.53
N THR A 37 3.14 9.00 3.41
CA THR A 37 1.98 8.46 4.11
C THR A 37 1.06 7.78 3.11
N VAL A 38 0.70 6.52 3.37
CA VAL A 38 -0.29 5.79 2.59
C VAL A 38 -1.52 5.53 3.47
N ARG A 39 -2.70 5.86 2.96
CA ARG A 39 -3.97 5.69 3.67
C ARG A 39 -4.92 4.85 2.85
N CYS A 40 -5.63 3.93 3.51
CA CYS A 40 -6.74 3.19 2.93
C CYS A 40 -7.83 3.03 3.99
N ASP A 41 -8.99 3.62 3.73
CA ASP A 41 -10.04 3.82 4.74
C ASP A 41 -9.49 4.49 6.02
N GLU A 42 -9.64 3.86 7.19
CA GLU A 42 -9.11 4.32 8.48
C GLU A 42 -7.65 3.90 8.74
N HIS A 43 -7.10 3.04 7.87
CA HIS A 43 -5.77 2.45 8.04
C HIS A 43 -4.68 3.33 7.45
N VAL A 44 -3.58 3.47 8.17
CA VAL A 44 -2.46 4.33 7.79
C VAL A 44 -1.15 3.57 7.95
N THR A 45 -0.28 3.68 6.95
CA THR A 45 1.12 3.23 7.01
C THR A 45 2.05 4.31 6.47
N HIS A 46 3.32 4.21 6.85
CA HIS A 46 4.38 5.12 6.43
C HIS A 46 5.40 4.40 5.56
N GLY A 47 5.93 5.11 4.57
CA GLY A 47 6.87 4.57 3.60
C GLY A 47 6.25 3.64 2.57
N ILE A 48 7.04 3.36 1.53
CA ILE A 48 6.73 2.38 0.50
C ILE A 48 7.92 1.44 0.39
N PHE A 49 7.68 0.17 0.67
CA PHE A 49 8.68 -0.87 0.79
C PHE A 49 8.82 -1.67 -0.49
N GLY A 50 10.01 -2.24 -0.69
CA GLY A 50 10.26 -3.26 -1.71
C GLY A 50 9.87 -4.66 -1.20
N PRO A 51 9.86 -5.68 -2.08
CA PRO A 51 9.56 -7.06 -1.70
C PRO A 51 10.55 -7.64 -0.67
N ASP A 52 11.77 -7.11 -0.60
CA ASP A 52 12.82 -7.55 0.33
C ASP A 52 12.80 -6.78 1.67
N HIS A 53 11.64 -6.28 2.11
CA HIS A 53 11.52 -5.59 3.39
C HIS A 53 11.80 -6.51 4.59
N SER A 54 12.12 -5.90 5.73
CA SER A 54 12.36 -6.62 7.00
C SER A 54 11.42 -6.17 8.12
N GLU A 55 10.29 -5.54 7.72
CA GLU A 55 9.26 -5.10 8.65
C GLU A 55 8.71 -6.27 9.48
N PRO A 56 8.36 -6.04 10.76
CA PRO A 56 7.89 -7.11 11.65
C PRO A 56 6.56 -7.72 11.21
N ASP A 57 6.34 -8.98 11.59
CA ASP A 57 5.04 -9.65 11.43
C ASP A 57 3.89 -8.81 12.01
N PHE A 58 2.72 -8.92 11.37
CA PHE A 58 1.50 -8.17 11.69
C PHE A 58 1.59 -6.65 11.50
N THR A 59 2.60 -6.15 10.79
CA THR A 59 2.71 -4.74 10.41
C THR A 59 1.99 -4.47 9.10
N LEU A 60 1.16 -3.42 9.06
CA LEU A 60 0.62 -2.89 7.81
C LEU A 60 1.71 -2.13 7.07
N ILE A 61 1.97 -2.50 5.83
CA ILE A 61 2.95 -1.83 4.98
C ILE A 61 2.38 -1.58 3.58
N ALA A 62 2.92 -0.58 2.91
CA ALA A 62 2.69 -0.36 1.49
C ALA A 62 3.86 -0.91 0.68
N LEU A 63 3.57 -1.75 -0.30
CA LEU A 63 4.56 -2.40 -1.15
C LEU A 63 4.53 -1.87 -2.58
N ARG A 64 5.70 -1.76 -3.19
CA ARG A 64 5.82 -1.76 -4.64
C ARG A 64 5.51 -3.18 -5.12
N GLY A 65 4.24 -3.42 -5.44
CA GLY A 65 3.71 -4.72 -5.79
C GLY A 65 4.37 -5.31 -7.04
N ALA A 66 4.46 -6.64 -7.08
CA ALA A 66 5.02 -7.37 -8.22
C ALA A 66 4.15 -7.22 -9.48
N ALA A 67 2.86 -6.92 -9.31
CA ALA A 67 1.93 -6.62 -10.39
C ALA A 67 2.15 -5.23 -11.05
N GLY A 68 3.13 -4.45 -10.58
CA GLY A 68 3.44 -3.12 -11.12
C GLY A 68 2.61 -1.98 -10.51
N THR A 69 1.78 -2.26 -9.51
CA THR A 69 1.00 -1.27 -8.77
C THR A 69 1.33 -1.30 -7.28
N LEU A 70 0.92 -0.25 -6.57
CA LEU A 70 0.97 -0.21 -5.11
C LEU A 70 0.06 -1.29 -4.53
N GLU A 71 0.58 -2.03 -3.58
CA GLU A 71 -0.14 -3.02 -2.80
C GLU A 71 -0.11 -2.65 -1.31
N LEU A 72 -1.16 -2.98 -0.56
CA LEU A 72 -1.16 -2.93 0.90
C LEU A 72 -1.18 -4.36 1.44
N CYS A 73 -0.23 -4.68 2.31
CA CYS A 73 -0.15 -6.00 2.93
C CYS A 73 0.01 -5.91 4.44
N ILE A 74 -0.34 -7.01 5.11
CA ILE A 74 0.08 -7.25 6.48
C ILE A 74 1.22 -8.26 6.42
N VAL A 75 2.35 -7.95 7.04
CA VAL A 75 3.49 -8.89 7.04
C VAL A 75 3.07 -10.19 7.72
N GLY A 76 3.18 -11.31 6.98
CA GLY A 76 2.86 -12.64 7.48
C GLY A 76 1.36 -12.96 7.60
N ASP A 77 0.46 -12.08 7.15
CA ASP A 77 -1.00 -12.30 7.23
C ASP A 77 -1.79 -11.63 6.09
N SER A 78 -3.09 -11.89 6.00
CA SER A 78 -3.98 -11.34 4.98
C SER A 78 -4.49 -9.94 5.36
N ALA A 79 -4.08 -8.92 4.60
CA ALA A 79 -4.59 -7.55 4.76
C ALA A 79 -6.10 -7.48 4.56
N LYS A 80 -6.67 -8.23 3.61
CA LYS A 80 -8.13 -8.29 3.43
C LYS A 80 -8.85 -8.75 4.71
N ILE A 81 -8.36 -9.81 5.35
CA ILE A 81 -9.01 -10.39 6.54
C ILE A 81 -8.86 -9.44 7.73
N MET A 82 -7.65 -8.88 7.93
CA MET A 82 -7.36 -8.05 9.10
C MET A 82 -7.93 -6.63 9.00
N LEU A 83 -7.90 -6.02 7.83
CA LEU A 83 -8.32 -4.62 7.65
C LEU A 83 -9.81 -4.49 7.33
N GLY A 84 -10.46 -5.55 6.87
CA GLY A 84 -11.88 -5.53 6.47
C GLY A 84 -12.17 -4.70 5.20
N VAL A 85 -11.11 -4.29 4.49
CA VAL A 85 -11.18 -3.43 3.30
C VAL A 85 -11.77 -4.18 2.11
N ARG A 86 -12.52 -3.46 1.27
CA ARG A 86 -13.20 -3.99 0.07
C ARG A 86 -12.60 -3.42 -1.21
N VAL A 87 -12.81 -4.15 -2.30
CA VAL A 87 -12.58 -3.60 -3.65
C VAL A 87 -13.44 -2.35 -3.83
N GLY A 88 -12.82 -1.30 -4.37
CA GLY A 88 -13.38 0.04 -4.53
C GLY A 88 -12.98 1.01 -3.43
N GLU A 89 -12.37 0.55 -2.33
CA GLU A 89 -11.98 1.41 -1.21
C GLU A 89 -10.91 2.42 -1.64
N LYS A 90 -11.02 3.67 -1.15
CA LYS A 90 -10.13 4.75 -1.55
C LYS A 90 -8.74 4.54 -0.96
N VAL A 91 -7.71 4.82 -1.76
CA VAL A 91 -6.31 4.85 -1.34
C VAL A 91 -5.73 6.22 -1.64
N THR A 92 -5.01 6.80 -0.69
CA THR A 92 -4.22 8.03 -0.91
C THR A 92 -2.77 7.83 -0.54
N VAL A 93 -1.89 8.50 -1.28
CA VAL A 93 -0.45 8.55 -1.00
C VAL A 93 -0.04 10.02 -0.98
N ASP A 94 0.57 10.47 0.12
CA ASP A 94 0.91 11.87 0.37
C ASP A 94 2.41 12.00 0.75
N TRP A 95 3.13 12.96 0.16
CA TRP A 95 4.51 13.34 0.54
C TRP A 95 4.91 14.76 0.12
#